data_AF-A0A937TNR8-F1
#
_entry.id   AF-A0A937TNR8-F1
#
_cell.length_a   1.000
_cell.length_b   1.000
_cell.length_c   1.000
_cell.angle_alpha   90.00
_cell.angle_beta   90.00
_cell.angle_gamma   90.00
#
_symmetry.space_group_name_H-M   'P 1'
#
loop_
_entity.id
_entity.type
_entity.pdbx_description
1 polymer ?
#
loop_
_entity_poly.entity_id
_entity_poly.type
_entity_poly.pdbx_seq_one_letter_code
_entity_poly.pdbx_strand_id
1 'polypeptide(L)'
;MKFKLIIPLFFLAIMGCQTSVIPVRELKLGTFGAFYTKINSGEEFEKYSRTGDYADIVIDLGKDKGKFVFWRGSSYLPYLETANGKWFVEEVIPRKGDGEGQMPDRINTHSWVKIIESNSEKVVVHWRYLPEFGGINPHTGVDATKFVDEYFTIKSDLTVQRTIRQGTQRIDGWKDPGNKTVQSFTLTSEGITDVSTKEPKLSDLVKPVEGSPEISRTVTDPVLWFRFNEAKGNETTESVSGEVVEIAGHKSLWKKGISGTALQFDGYNTVIQLTTENAPAITDGITLEAWITIGAYPWNWTPVVQQGDDEGYFLGIDAHGHPGINIMVGDVWEELASEAFLERNTWYHLAGTYDMGTGKMAI
;
A
#
# COMPACT_ATOMS: atom_id res chain seq x y z
N MET A 1 -68.81 -17.49 3.54
CA MET A 1 -67.87 -17.03 2.50
C MET A 1 -66.46 -17.15 3.05
N LYS A 2 -65.69 -18.18 2.66
CA LYS A 2 -64.30 -18.40 3.14
C LYS A 2 -63.36 -17.91 2.05
N PHE A 3 -62.59 -16.85 2.34
CA PHE A 3 -61.51 -16.39 1.46
C PHE A 3 -60.25 -17.23 1.71
N LYS A 4 -59.72 -17.85 0.66
CA LYS A 4 -58.38 -18.47 0.63
C LYS A 4 -57.37 -17.38 0.29
N LEU A 5 -56.43 -17.12 1.19
CA LEU A 5 -55.24 -16.31 0.92
C LEU A 5 -54.14 -17.26 0.41
N ILE A 6 -53.66 -17.03 -0.82
CA ILE A 6 -52.52 -17.74 -1.42
C ILE A 6 -51.33 -16.79 -1.32
N ILE A 7 -50.28 -17.18 -0.58
CA ILE A 7 -49.00 -16.48 -0.52
C ILE A 7 -48.01 -17.31 -1.36
N PRO A 8 -47.38 -16.76 -2.41
CA PRO A 8 -46.38 -17.49 -3.17
C PRO A 8 -45.05 -17.49 -2.41
N LEU A 9 -44.53 -18.69 -2.13
CA LEU A 9 -43.22 -18.90 -1.55
C LEU A 9 -42.14 -18.66 -2.62
N PHE A 10 -41.40 -17.55 -2.54
CA PHE A 10 -40.18 -17.36 -3.32
C PHE A 10 -39.03 -18.10 -2.62
N PHE A 11 -38.52 -19.15 -3.25
CA PHE A 11 -37.28 -19.81 -2.83
C PHE A 11 -36.10 -18.92 -3.24
N LEU A 12 -35.49 -18.25 -2.26
CA LEU A 12 -34.20 -17.58 -2.42
C LEU A 12 -33.11 -18.65 -2.31
N ALA A 13 -32.50 -19.04 -3.43
CA ALA A 13 -31.34 -19.92 -3.43
C ALA A 13 -30.12 -19.15 -2.91
N ILE A 14 -29.84 -19.29 -1.62
CA ILE A 14 -28.58 -18.83 -1.03
C ILE A 14 -27.50 -19.83 -1.48
N MET A 15 -26.72 -19.47 -2.51
CA MET A 15 -25.46 -20.15 -2.78
C MET A 15 -24.56 -19.92 -1.57
N GLY A 16 -24.49 -20.91 -0.69
CA GLY A 16 -23.53 -20.94 0.40
C GLY A 16 -22.13 -20.85 -0.18
N CYS A 17 -21.43 -19.76 0.10
CA CYS A 17 -19.99 -19.68 -0.07
C CYS A 17 -19.40 -20.76 0.86
N GLN A 18 -19.02 -21.90 0.28
CA GLN A 18 -18.23 -22.88 1.01
C GLN A 18 -16.89 -22.21 1.32
N THR A 19 -16.70 -21.85 2.58
CA THR A 19 -15.36 -21.66 3.11
C THR A 19 -14.64 -22.98 2.90
N SER A 20 -13.68 -23.00 1.98
CA SER A 20 -12.73 -24.12 1.89
C SER A 20 -11.91 -24.10 3.17
N VAL A 21 -12.42 -24.76 4.21
CA VAL A 21 -11.61 -25.16 5.36
C VAL A 21 -10.57 -26.11 4.77
N ILE A 22 -9.33 -25.63 4.65
CA ILE A 22 -8.21 -26.50 4.35
C ILE A 22 -8.25 -27.58 5.44
N PRO A 23 -8.42 -28.86 5.12
CA PRO A 23 -8.42 -29.90 6.13
C PRO A 23 -7.06 -29.84 6.82
N VAL A 24 -7.06 -29.61 8.14
CA VAL A 24 -5.88 -29.80 8.97
C VAL A 24 -5.56 -31.28 8.85
N ARG A 25 -4.65 -31.62 7.93
CA ARG A 25 -4.13 -32.97 7.79
C ARG A 25 -3.46 -33.28 9.12
N GLU A 26 -3.97 -34.27 9.87
CA GLU A 26 -3.29 -34.78 11.06
C GLU A 26 -1.87 -35.18 10.64
N LEU A 27 -0.90 -34.37 11.04
CA LEU A 27 0.50 -34.63 10.77
C LEU A 27 0.93 -35.82 11.62
N LYS A 28 1.27 -36.91 10.93
CA LYS A 28 1.96 -38.03 11.58
C LYS A 28 3.40 -37.58 11.80
N LEU A 29 3.79 -37.49 13.08
CA LEU A 29 5.18 -37.30 13.49
C LEU A 29 6.12 -38.21 12.65
N GLY A 30 7.17 -37.62 12.09
CA GLY A 30 8.13 -38.28 11.20
C GLY A 30 7.82 -38.17 9.70
N THR A 31 6.82 -37.37 9.31
CA THR A 31 6.53 -37.07 7.89
C THR A 31 6.66 -35.58 7.59
N PHE A 32 7.22 -35.27 6.42
CA PHE A 32 7.45 -33.88 6.01
C PHE A 32 6.14 -33.09 5.96
N GLY A 33 6.09 -31.97 6.67
CA GLY A 33 4.93 -31.06 6.70
C GLY A 33 4.93 -30.13 7.91
N ALA A 34 3.92 -29.26 8.01
CA ALA A 34 3.91 -28.17 8.99
C ALA A 34 2.61 -28.06 9.77
N PHE A 35 2.72 -27.81 11.07
CA PHE A 35 1.58 -27.67 11.97
C PHE A 35 1.77 -26.48 12.91
N TYR A 36 0.62 -25.94 13.33
CA TYR A 36 0.58 -25.01 14.45
C TYR A 36 0.65 -25.78 15.77
N THR A 37 1.35 -25.21 16.75
CA THR A 37 1.48 -25.77 18.10
C THR A 37 1.81 -24.67 19.10
N LYS A 38 2.01 -25.06 20.36
CA LYS A 38 2.57 -24.22 21.40
C LYS A 38 3.78 -24.92 21.99
N ILE A 39 4.95 -24.39 21.67
CA ILE A 39 6.22 -24.80 22.28
C ILE A 39 6.21 -24.25 23.71
N ASN A 40 6.58 -25.10 24.67
CA ASN A 40 6.82 -24.71 26.04
C ASN A 40 8.29 -25.04 26.33
N SER A 41 9.18 -24.08 26.14
CA SER A 41 10.62 -24.24 26.36
C SER A 41 10.99 -24.25 27.84
N GLY A 42 10.11 -23.75 28.71
CA GLY A 42 10.37 -23.55 30.13
C GLY A 42 11.01 -22.21 30.46
N GLU A 43 11.11 -21.29 29.49
CA GLU A 43 11.60 -19.94 29.72
C GLU A 43 10.59 -19.07 30.48
N GLU A 44 11.08 -18.20 31.36
CA GLU A 44 10.26 -17.41 32.30
C GLU A 44 9.17 -16.57 31.61
N PHE A 45 9.42 -16.08 30.38
CA PHE A 45 8.44 -15.27 29.65
C PHE A 45 7.15 -16.07 29.36
N GLU A 46 7.23 -17.39 29.23
CA GLU A 46 6.09 -18.25 28.91
C GLU A 46 5.05 -18.25 30.03
N LYS A 47 5.47 -18.05 31.28
CA LYS A 47 4.58 -17.95 32.46
C LYS A 47 3.57 -16.81 32.33
N TYR A 48 3.95 -15.73 31.67
CA TYR A 48 3.12 -14.54 31.48
C TYR A 48 2.62 -14.38 30.04
N SER A 49 2.94 -15.33 29.15
CA SER A 49 2.54 -15.29 27.75
C SER A 49 1.04 -15.53 27.60
N ARG A 50 0.33 -14.57 27.00
CA ARG A 50 -1.11 -14.64 26.72
C ARG A 50 -1.39 -15.21 25.32
N THR A 51 -0.75 -16.34 24.99
CA THR A 51 -0.84 -16.99 23.68
C THR A 51 -1.58 -18.33 23.76
N GLY A 52 -2.35 -18.65 22.72
CA GLY A 52 -3.11 -19.91 22.60
C GLY A 52 -2.25 -21.08 22.12
N ASP A 53 -2.87 -22.27 21.99
CA ASP A 53 -2.20 -23.55 21.68
C ASP A 53 -1.63 -23.67 20.25
N TYR A 54 -1.79 -22.62 19.44
CA TYR A 54 -1.42 -22.59 18.01
C TYR A 54 -0.52 -21.38 17.69
N ALA A 55 0.26 -20.92 18.66
CA ALA A 55 1.07 -19.71 18.54
C ALA A 55 2.36 -19.90 17.72
N ASP A 56 2.90 -21.12 17.67
CA ASP A 56 4.15 -21.45 17.00
C ASP A 56 3.91 -22.32 15.77
N ILE A 57 4.84 -22.32 14.81
CA ILE A 57 4.82 -23.24 13.67
C ILE A 57 6.04 -24.15 13.74
N VAL A 58 5.79 -25.45 13.63
CA VAL A 58 6.84 -26.46 13.50
C VAL A 58 6.68 -27.13 12.14
N ILE A 59 7.80 -27.21 11.41
CA ILE A 59 7.93 -28.00 10.19
C ILE A 59 8.72 -29.25 10.54
N ASP A 60 8.08 -30.41 10.51
CA ASP A 60 8.74 -31.70 10.59
C ASP A 60 9.48 -31.94 9.27
N LEU A 61 10.80 -32.14 9.31
CA LEU A 61 11.62 -32.32 8.11
C LEU A 61 11.60 -33.78 7.61
N GLY A 62 10.87 -34.66 8.31
CA GLY A 62 10.80 -36.09 8.10
C GLY A 62 11.65 -36.85 9.11
N LYS A 63 11.47 -38.18 9.10
CA LYS A 63 12.16 -39.10 10.00
C LYS A 63 13.67 -38.83 10.06
N ASP A 64 14.17 -38.64 11.28
CA ASP A 64 15.59 -38.43 11.63
C ASP A 64 16.24 -37.15 11.02
N LYS A 65 15.45 -36.22 10.46
CA LYS A 65 15.95 -34.98 9.82
C LYS A 65 15.80 -33.74 10.69
N GLY A 66 15.13 -33.83 11.84
CA GLY A 66 14.88 -32.71 12.74
C GLY A 66 13.67 -31.87 12.33
N LYS A 67 13.65 -30.62 12.76
CA LYS A 67 12.53 -29.68 12.57
C LYS A 67 13.02 -28.28 12.26
N PHE A 68 12.24 -27.54 11.48
CA PHE A 68 12.43 -26.12 11.24
C PHE A 68 11.31 -25.34 11.92
N VAL A 69 11.66 -24.40 12.79
CA VAL A 69 10.75 -23.90 13.83
C VAL A 69 10.64 -22.39 13.77
N PHE A 70 9.40 -21.88 13.77
CA PHE A 70 9.07 -20.49 14.01
C PHE A 70 8.44 -20.37 15.39
N TRP A 71 9.18 -19.80 16.33
CA TRP A 71 8.81 -19.77 17.74
C TRP A 71 8.65 -18.34 18.27
N ARG A 72 7.61 -18.12 19.08
CA ARG A 72 7.33 -16.80 19.65
C ARG A 72 8.50 -16.23 20.48
N GLY A 73 9.25 -17.09 21.17
CA GLY A 73 10.41 -16.72 21.97
C GLY A 73 11.65 -16.29 21.18
N SER A 74 11.61 -16.37 19.85
CA SER A 74 12.60 -15.71 18.97
C SER A 74 12.01 -14.55 18.18
N SER A 75 10.84 -14.05 18.60
CA SER A 75 9.95 -13.21 17.80
C SER A 75 9.79 -13.75 16.37
N TYR A 76 9.68 -15.08 16.27
CA TYR A 76 9.57 -15.90 15.06
C TYR A 76 10.78 -15.90 14.10
N LEU A 77 11.98 -15.43 14.50
CA LEU A 77 13.19 -15.75 13.74
C LEU A 77 13.35 -17.27 13.72
N PRO A 78 13.33 -17.92 12.55
CA PRO A 78 13.27 -19.36 12.50
C PRO A 78 14.64 -19.98 12.80
N TYR A 79 14.60 -21.21 13.28
CA TYR A 79 15.79 -22.02 13.50
C TYR A 79 15.58 -23.46 13.05
N LEU A 80 16.69 -24.09 12.65
CA LEU A 80 16.80 -25.53 12.50
C LEU A 80 17.13 -26.16 13.86
N GLU A 81 16.44 -27.23 14.21
CA GLU A 81 16.76 -28.06 15.38
C GLU A 81 16.85 -29.54 14.95
N THR A 82 18.00 -30.14 15.20
CA THR A 82 18.29 -31.56 14.91
C THR A 82 18.78 -32.24 16.18
N ALA A 83 19.13 -33.53 16.10
CA ALA A 83 19.80 -34.22 17.20
C ALA A 83 21.17 -33.62 17.55
N ASN A 84 21.80 -32.90 16.62
CA ASN A 84 23.18 -32.40 16.77
C ASN A 84 23.24 -30.94 17.22
N GLY A 85 22.11 -30.23 17.25
CA GLY A 85 22.08 -28.85 17.72
C GLY A 85 20.91 -28.02 17.23
N LYS A 86 21.07 -26.70 17.42
CA LYS A 86 20.12 -25.66 17.04
C LYS A 86 20.85 -24.53 16.33
N TRP A 87 20.35 -24.11 15.17
CA TRP A 87 20.94 -23.05 14.35
C TRP A 87 19.86 -22.08 13.87
N PHE A 88 19.96 -20.82 14.28
CA PHE A 88 19.10 -19.76 13.78
C PHE A 88 19.45 -19.40 12.34
N VAL A 89 18.43 -19.05 11.56
CA VAL A 89 18.64 -18.41 10.26
C VAL A 89 19.26 -17.03 10.50
N GLU A 90 20.15 -16.61 9.60
CA GLU A 90 20.74 -15.27 9.61
C GLU A 90 19.66 -14.18 9.60
N GLU A 91 19.87 -13.17 10.44
CA GLU A 91 19.03 -11.98 10.51
C GLU A 91 19.50 -10.93 9.49
N VAL A 92 18.93 -11.00 8.27
CA VAL A 92 19.28 -10.09 7.16
C VAL A 92 18.83 -8.65 7.46
N ILE A 93 17.64 -8.48 8.04
CA ILE A 93 17.15 -7.19 8.53
C ILE A 93 17.19 -7.22 10.06
N PRO A 94 18.08 -6.44 10.71
CA PRO A 94 18.17 -6.41 12.16
C PRO A 94 16.86 -5.96 12.82
N ARG A 95 16.53 -6.58 13.95
CA ARG A 95 15.31 -6.38 14.72
C ARG A 95 15.63 -5.82 16.10
N LYS A 96 14.85 -4.84 16.52
CA LYS A 96 14.97 -4.13 17.80
C LYS A 96 13.60 -3.60 18.22
N GLY A 97 13.13 -4.01 19.39
CA GLY A 97 11.84 -3.60 19.91
C GLY A 97 11.85 -3.41 21.43
N ASP A 98 10.74 -3.76 22.08
CA ASP A 98 10.54 -3.64 23.53
C ASP A 98 10.96 -4.89 24.32
N GLY A 99 11.51 -5.90 23.65
CA GLY A 99 12.03 -7.12 24.25
C GLY A 99 13.56 -7.18 24.28
N GLU A 100 14.10 -8.35 24.63
CA GLU A 100 15.53 -8.57 24.85
C GLU A 100 16.05 -9.77 24.05
N GLY A 101 17.35 -9.72 23.71
CA GLY A 101 18.06 -10.82 23.06
C GLY A 101 17.37 -11.29 21.77
N GLN A 102 17.05 -12.58 21.72
CA GLN A 102 16.46 -13.21 20.54
C GLN A 102 14.96 -12.89 20.37
N MET A 103 14.32 -12.30 21.38
CA MET A 103 12.90 -11.91 21.40
C MET A 103 12.74 -10.38 21.42
N PRO A 104 13.11 -9.66 20.34
CA PRO A 104 13.05 -8.20 20.31
C PRO A 104 11.62 -7.64 20.39
N ASP A 105 10.61 -8.42 20.03
CA ASP A 105 9.19 -8.09 20.21
C ASP A 105 8.63 -8.94 21.35
N ARG A 106 8.56 -8.33 22.55
CA ARG A 106 8.41 -9.02 23.83
C ARG A 106 7.14 -9.87 23.94
N ILE A 107 6.09 -9.43 23.26
CA ILE A 107 4.77 -10.10 23.27
C ILE A 107 4.25 -10.40 21.86
N ASN A 108 5.12 -10.31 20.85
CA ASN A 108 4.79 -10.54 19.45
C ASN A 108 3.68 -9.62 18.92
N THR A 109 3.69 -8.34 19.31
CA THR A 109 2.72 -7.33 18.86
C THR A 109 2.80 -7.08 17.35
N HIS A 110 4.02 -7.04 16.83
CA HIS A 110 4.32 -6.67 15.45
C HIS A 110 4.92 -7.80 14.63
N SER A 111 5.22 -8.95 15.24
CA SER A 111 5.75 -10.13 14.57
C SER A 111 4.75 -11.29 14.60
N TRP A 112 4.45 -11.90 13.46
CA TRP A 112 3.59 -13.08 13.37
C TRP A 112 3.95 -13.98 12.19
N VAL A 113 3.52 -15.25 12.27
CA VAL A 113 3.76 -16.25 11.23
C VAL A 113 2.48 -16.96 10.79
N LYS A 114 2.46 -17.41 9.54
CA LYS A 114 1.35 -18.18 8.96
C LYS A 114 1.82 -19.24 7.98
N ILE A 115 1.21 -20.42 8.04
CA ILE A 115 1.35 -21.44 7.00
C ILE A 115 0.54 -21.01 5.77
N ILE A 116 1.22 -20.84 4.64
CA ILE A 116 0.61 -20.52 3.34
C ILE A 116 0.29 -21.80 2.57
N GLU A 117 1.21 -22.78 2.62
CA GLU A 117 1.08 -24.05 1.93
C GLU A 117 1.77 -25.14 2.75
N SER A 118 1.18 -26.35 2.81
CA SER A 118 1.84 -27.53 3.38
C SER A 118 1.35 -28.79 2.66
N ASN A 119 2.27 -29.47 1.99
CA ASN A 119 2.05 -30.77 1.37
C ASN A 119 3.33 -31.61 1.45
N SER A 120 3.33 -32.80 0.83
CA SER A 120 4.46 -33.72 0.89
C SER A 120 5.72 -33.25 0.15
N GLU A 121 5.60 -32.25 -0.72
CA GLU A 121 6.71 -31.75 -1.54
C GLU A 121 7.32 -30.47 -0.97
N LYS A 122 6.48 -29.58 -0.42
CA LYS A 122 6.94 -28.31 0.14
C LYS A 122 6.01 -27.76 1.24
N VAL A 123 6.61 -26.90 2.06
CA VAL A 123 5.93 -26.01 2.99
C VAL A 123 6.29 -24.58 2.64
N VAL A 124 5.31 -23.70 2.68
CA VAL A 124 5.52 -22.24 2.60
C VAL A 124 5.03 -21.59 3.88
N VAL A 125 5.92 -20.89 4.60
CA VAL A 125 5.59 -20.09 5.78
C VAL A 125 5.86 -18.62 5.47
N HIS A 126 4.89 -17.77 5.81
CA HIS A 126 5.01 -16.32 5.79
C HIS A 126 5.32 -15.84 7.20
N TRP A 127 6.37 -15.04 7.34
CA TRP A 127 6.74 -14.31 8.54
C TRP A 127 6.66 -12.82 8.24
N ARG A 128 5.82 -12.09 8.98
CA ARG A 128 5.74 -10.64 8.89
C ARG A 128 6.15 -10.03 10.22
N TYR A 129 7.03 -9.03 10.18
CA TYR A 129 7.48 -8.34 11.38
C TYR A 129 7.76 -6.86 11.14
N LEU A 130 7.71 -6.06 12.21
CA LEU A 130 8.26 -4.70 12.22
C LEU A 130 9.70 -4.77 12.78
N PRO A 131 10.73 -4.45 11.97
CA PRO A 131 12.12 -4.61 12.43
C PRO A 131 12.47 -3.69 13.58
N GLU A 132 12.09 -2.41 13.50
CA GLU A 132 12.41 -1.45 14.54
C GLU A 132 11.16 -0.71 15.03
N PHE A 133 10.92 -0.76 16.34
CA PHE A 133 9.89 0.02 17.01
C PHE A 133 10.28 0.33 18.45
N GLY A 134 9.58 1.28 19.07
CA GLY A 134 9.83 1.70 20.44
C GLY A 134 8.56 2.17 21.15
N GLY A 135 8.73 2.86 22.27
CA GLY A 135 7.61 3.33 23.08
C GLY A 135 6.87 2.20 23.81
N ILE A 136 6.00 2.58 24.74
CA ILE A 136 5.24 1.62 25.58
C ILE A 136 3.80 1.52 25.07
N ASN A 137 3.08 2.65 25.00
CA ASN A 137 1.74 2.74 24.44
C ASN A 137 1.37 4.23 24.20
N PRO A 138 1.11 4.67 22.95
CA PRO A 138 1.27 3.91 21.71
C PRO A 138 2.75 3.62 21.41
N HIS A 139 3.01 2.56 20.66
CA HIS A 139 4.35 2.30 20.13
C HIS A 139 4.73 3.35 19.08
N THR A 140 5.99 3.78 19.10
CA THR A 140 6.57 4.69 18.11
C THR A 140 7.22 3.92 16.97
N GLY A 141 7.21 4.49 15.77
CA GLY A 141 7.86 3.88 14.61
C GLY A 141 7.00 2.85 13.86
N VAL A 142 5.75 2.64 14.29
CA VAL A 142 4.79 1.75 13.62
C VAL A 142 4.27 2.44 12.35
N ASP A 143 4.76 1.98 11.20
CA ASP A 143 4.38 2.48 9.89
C ASP A 143 4.29 1.30 8.91
N ALA A 144 3.24 1.26 8.08
CA ALA A 144 3.03 0.21 7.10
C ALA A 144 4.20 0.05 6.11
N THR A 145 4.93 1.14 5.81
CA THR A 145 6.09 1.13 4.92
C THR A 145 7.36 0.57 5.58
N LYS A 146 7.32 0.23 6.86
CA LYS A 146 8.48 -0.29 7.61
C LYS A 146 8.40 -1.77 7.93
N PHE A 147 7.26 -2.41 7.70
CA PHE A 147 7.13 -3.85 7.90
C PHE A 147 7.96 -4.63 6.88
N VAL A 148 8.40 -5.82 7.31
CA VAL A 148 9.09 -6.78 6.47
C VAL A 148 8.24 -8.03 6.35
N ASP A 149 8.12 -8.53 5.13
CA ASP A 149 7.48 -9.79 4.81
C ASP A 149 8.53 -10.77 4.26
N GLU A 150 8.65 -11.89 4.93
CA GLU A 150 9.52 -12.98 4.55
C GLU A 150 8.72 -14.25 4.25
N TYR A 151 9.05 -14.91 3.15
CA TYR A 151 8.45 -16.18 2.78
C TYR A 151 9.54 -17.23 2.71
N PHE A 152 9.38 -18.29 3.51
CA PHE A 152 10.25 -19.46 3.49
C PHE A 152 9.53 -20.55 2.73
N THR A 153 10.08 -20.96 1.59
CA THR A 153 9.66 -22.15 0.86
C THR A 153 10.66 -23.27 1.17
N ILE A 154 10.27 -24.18 2.06
CA ILE A 154 11.06 -25.34 2.46
C ILE A 154 10.56 -26.53 1.62
N LYS A 155 11.47 -27.22 0.93
CA LYS A 155 11.13 -28.43 0.17
C LYS A 155 11.48 -29.69 0.96
N SER A 156 10.85 -30.81 0.60
CA SER A 156 11.10 -32.12 1.21
C SER A 156 12.52 -32.66 1.00
N ASP A 157 13.25 -32.11 0.02
CA ASP A 157 14.67 -32.34 -0.23
C ASP A 157 15.60 -31.49 0.67
N LEU A 158 15.04 -30.72 1.60
CA LEU A 158 15.72 -29.85 2.55
C LEU A 158 16.37 -28.59 1.96
N THR A 159 16.08 -28.29 0.68
CA THR A 159 16.39 -26.98 0.12
C THR A 159 15.36 -25.94 0.57
N VAL A 160 15.84 -24.73 0.84
CA VAL A 160 15.00 -23.60 1.26
C VAL A 160 15.25 -22.43 0.34
N GLN A 161 14.17 -21.80 -0.11
CA GLN A 161 14.20 -20.47 -0.71
C GLN A 161 13.48 -19.49 0.21
N ARG A 162 14.18 -18.47 0.67
CA ARG A 162 13.66 -17.35 1.46
C ARG A 162 13.54 -16.11 0.57
N THR A 163 12.39 -15.44 0.56
CA THR A 163 12.27 -14.13 -0.08
C THR A 163 11.94 -13.08 0.96
N ILE A 164 12.63 -11.94 0.93
CA ILE A 164 12.52 -10.85 1.93
C ILE A 164 12.07 -9.59 1.19
N ARG A 165 10.97 -8.98 1.66
CA ARG A 165 10.44 -7.72 1.13
C ARG A 165 10.25 -6.73 2.26
N GLN A 166 10.88 -5.57 2.16
CA GLN A 166 10.58 -4.45 3.04
C GLN A 166 9.45 -3.62 2.44
N GLY A 167 8.64 -3.01 3.31
CA GLY A 167 7.65 -2.02 2.90
C GLY A 167 8.30 -0.88 2.13
N THR A 168 7.52 -0.24 1.27
CA THR A 168 7.99 0.86 0.42
C THR A 168 7.02 2.02 0.48
N GLN A 169 7.52 3.24 0.25
CA GLN A 169 6.68 4.44 0.19
C GLN A 169 5.68 4.39 -0.96
N ARG A 170 6.07 3.80 -2.10
CA ARG A 170 5.23 3.63 -3.29
C ARG A 170 4.79 2.18 -3.44
N ILE A 171 3.51 1.96 -3.74
CA ILE A 171 2.93 0.62 -3.90
C ILE A 171 3.53 -0.14 -5.10
N ASP A 172 4.02 0.57 -6.12
CA ASP A 172 4.63 -0.06 -7.29
C ASP A 172 5.98 -0.70 -6.94
N GLY A 173 6.77 -0.07 -6.07
CA GLY A 173 7.97 -0.68 -5.50
C GLY A 173 7.65 -1.94 -4.70
N TRP A 174 6.57 -1.95 -3.93
CA TRP A 174 6.12 -3.14 -3.17
C TRP A 174 5.70 -4.29 -4.09
N LYS A 175 4.93 -3.97 -5.14
CA LYS A 175 4.39 -4.94 -6.10
C LYS A 175 5.44 -5.45 -7.10
N ASP A 176 6.55 -4.76 -7.25
CA ASP A 176 7.62 -5.15 -8.17
C ASP A 176 8.16 -6.56 -7.81
N PRO A 177 8.16 -7.53 -8.74
CA PRO A 177 8.63 -8.88 -8.47
C PRO A 177 10.13 -8.98 -8.17
N GLY A 178 10.92 -8.02 -8.67
CA GLY A 178 12.37 -7.92 -8.49
C GLY A 178 12.78 -7.13 -7.24
N ASN A 179 11.88 -6.35 -6.63
CA ASN A 179 12.15 -5.63 -5.38
C ASN A 179 12.01 -6.53 -4.14
N LYS A 180 12.83 -7.58 -4.11
CA LYS A 180 12.96 -8.50 -2.97
C LYS A 180 14.35 -9.12 -2.94
N THR A 181 14.89 -9.32 -1.76
CA THR A 181 16.06 -10.18 -1.57
C THR A 181 15.62 -11.63 -1.71
N VAL A 182 16.42 -12.46 -2.38
CA VAL A 182 16.20 -13.91 -2.45
C VAL A 182 17.41 -14.60 -1.86
N GLN A 183 17.19 -15.36 -0.80
CA GLN A 183 18.17 -16.27 -0.21
C GLN A 183 17.83 -17.71 -0.54
N SER A 184 18.85 -18.53 -0.79
CA SER A 184 18.74 -19.99 -0.88
C SER A 184 19.72 -20.64 0.07
N PHE A 185 19.34 -21.72 0.73
CA PHE A 185 20.20 -22.49 1.63
C PHE A 185 19.68 -23.93 1.80
N THR A 186 20.51 -24.80 2.36
CA THR A 186 20.20 -26.21 2.61
C THR A 186 20.19 -26.48 4.12
N LEU A 187 19.22 -27.28 4.58
CA LEU A 187 19.17 -27.77 5.96
C LEU A 187 19.88 -29.12 6.07
N THR A 188 20.82 -29.24 7.00
CA THR A 188 21.60 -30.47 7.24
C THR A 188 21.53 -30.89 8.70
N SER A 189 22.01 -32.09 9.05
CA SER A 189 22.09 -32.50 10.46
C SER A 189 22.98 -31.57 11.30
N GLU A 190 23.98 -30.93 10.70
CA GLU A 190 24.99 -30.09 11.37
C GLU A 190 24.71 -28.59 11.27
N GLY A 191 23.61 -28.17 10.64
CA GLY A 191 23.24 -26.76 10.51
C GLY A 191 22.77 -26.36 9.12
N ILE A 192 22.84 -25.05 8.87
CA ILE A 192 22.38 -24.40 7.64
C ILE A 192 23.60 -24.13 6.75
N THR A 193 23.60 -24.64 5.52
CA THR A 193 24.73 -24.56 4.58
C THR A 193 24.31 -23.96 3.24
N ASP A 194 25.30 -23.71 2.37
CA ASP A 194 25.10 -23.30 0.98
C ASP A 194 24.28 -22.00 0.82
N VAL A 195 24.46 -21.07 1.77
CA VAL A 195 23.74 -19.80 1.76
C VAL A 195 24.18 -18.96 0.57
N SER A 196 23.22 -18.58 -0.28
CA SER A 196 23.40 -17.68 -1.40
C SER A 196 22.36 -16.58 -1.33
N THR A 197 22.79 -15.32 -1.47
CA THR A 197 21.91 -14.14 -1.40
C THR A 197 21.94 -13.40 -2.73
N LYS A 198 20.76 -13.06 -3.25
CA LYS A 198 20.57 -12.17 -4.38
C LYS A 198 19.85 -10.91 -3.91
N GLU A 199 20.52 -9.77 -4.10
CA GLU A 199 19.99 -8.44 -3.76
C GLU A 199 18.78 -8.04 -4.62
N PRO A 200 17.87 -7.20 -4.08
CA PRO A 200 16.72 -6.69 -4.80
C PRO A 200 17.16 -5.81 -5.97
N LYS A 201 16.41 -5.88 -7.07
CA LYS A 201 16.58 -5.00 -8.22
C LYS A 201 15.21 -4.70 -8.81
N LEU A 202 14.83 -3.42 -8.84
CA LEU A 202 13.60 -2.97 -9.48
C LEU A 202 13.55 -3.43 -10.94
N SER A 203 12.37 -3.89 -11.33
CA SER A 203 12.07 -4.37 -12.67
C SER A 203 11.60 -3.19 -13.53
N ASP A 204 12.06 -3.11 -14.78
CA ASP A 204 11.60 -2.10 -15.74
C ASP A 204 10.30 -2.58 -16.44
N LEU A 205 9.21 -2.70 -15.68
CA LEU A 205 7.96 -3.33 -16.15
C LEU A 205 6.86 -2.33 -16.53
N VAL A 206 6.95 -1.07 -16.09
CA VAL A 206 5.86 -0.11 -16.28
C VAL A 206 5.95 0.53 -17.66
N LYS A 207 5.04 0.12 -18.54
CA LYS A 207 4.88 0.74 -19.85
C LYS A 207 4.18 2.09 -19.71
N PRO A 208 4.57 3.11 -20.51
CA PRO A 208 3.83 4.35 -20.62
C PRO A 208 2.37 4.10 -21.03
N VAL A 209 1.45 4.88 -20.48
CA VAL A 209 0.05 4.90 -20.88
C VAL A 209 -0.08 5.49 -22.29
N GLU A 210 -0.90 4.86 -23.12
CA GLU A 210 -1.23 5.42 -24.44
C GLU A 210 -2.27 6.54 -24.29
N GLY A 211 -1.85 7.76 -24.59
CA GLY A 211 -2.70 8.95 -24.55
C GLY A 211 -3.65 9.09 -25.74
N SER A 212 -4.51 10.10 -25.67
CA SER A 212 -5.24 10.61 -26.84
C SER A 212 -4.31 11.45 -27.73
N PRO A 213 -4.66 11.69 -29.00
CA PRO A 213 -3.96 12.68 -29.81
C PRO A 213 -3.89 14.03 -29.08
N GLU A 214 -2.71 14.66 -29.08
CA GLU A 214 -2.54 15.95 -28.42
C GLU A 214 -3.30 17.05 -29.17
N ILE A 215 -3.99 17.89 -28.41
CA ILE A 215 -4.72 19.06 -28.87
C ILE A 215 -3.89 20.30 -28.52
N SER A 216 -3.41 21.01 -29.53
CA SER A 216 -2.48 22.14 -29.39
C SER A 216 -3.16 23.51 -29.54
N ARG A 217 -4.34 23.71 -28.96
CA ARG A 217 -5.06 25.00 -29.03
C ARG A 217 -5.09 25.67 -27.66
N THR A 218 -4.29 26.73 -27.52
CA THR A 218 -4.42 27.70 -26.44
C THR A 218 -5.06 28.98 -26.98
N VAL A 219 -5.98 29.58 -26.21
CA VAL A 219 -6.60 30.88 -26.58
C VAL A 219 -5.64 32.02 -26.20
N THR A 220 -4.90 31.84 -25.11
CA THR A 220 -3.83 32.70 -24.61
C THR A 220 -2.71 31.82 -24.03
N ASP A 221 -1.50 32.35 -23.92
CA ASP A 221 -0.40 31.62 -23.28
C ASP A 221 -0.62 31.57 -21.77
N PRO A 222 -0.59 30.39 -21.13
CA PRO A 222 -0.70 30.26 -19.69
C PRO A 222 0.59 30.70 -19.00
N VAL A 223 0.47 31.23 -17.78
CA VAL A 223 1.62 31.57 -16.92
C VAL A 223 2.11 30.39 -16.08
N LEU A 224 1.29 29.34 -15.98
CA LEU A 224 1.58 28.07 -15.30
C LEU A 224 0.69 26.99 -15.92
N TRP A 225 1.28 25.85 -16.29
CA TRP A 225 0.54 24.79 -16.97
C TRP A 225 1.11 23.39 -16.72
N PHE A 226 0.30 22.52 -16.13
CA PHE A 226 0.57 21.09 -16.10
C PHE A 226 -0.19 20.37 -17.22
N ARG A 227 0.56 19.78 -18.16
CA ARG A 227 -0.01 18.98 -19.27
C ARG A 227 -0.40 17.57 -18.85
N PHE A 228 0.33 16.99 -17.90
CA PHE A 228 0.22 15.60 -17.49
C PHE A 228 0.38 14.60 -18.67
N ASN A 229 1.39 14.80 -19.52
CA ASN A 229 1.69 13.98 -20.71
C ASN A 229 2.82 12.95 -20.52
N GLU A 230 3.38 12.82 -19.32
CA GLU A 230 4.53 11.97 -19.02
C GLU A 230 4.21 10.47 -19.11
N ALA A 231 2.93 10.12 -18.95
CA ALA A 231 2.34 8.79 -19.16
C ALA A 231 2.88 7.65 -18.26
N LYS A 232 3.94 7.88 -17.50
CA LYS A 232 4.51 6.99 -16.47
C LYS A 232 5.40 7.78 -15.51
N GLY A 233 5.81 7.13 -14.42
CA GLY A 233 6.70 7.73 -13.44
C GLY A 233 5.95 8.45 -12.31
N ASN A 234 6.72 9.09 -11.44
CA ASN A 234 6.22 9.76 -10.23
C ASN A 234 6.52 11.25 -10.21
N GLU A 235 6.75 11.83 -11.39
CA GLU A 235 7.08 13.23 -11.57
C GLU A 235 6.22 13.79 -12.71
N THR A 236 5.95 15.08 -12.65
CA THR A 236 5.38 15.86 -13.75
C THR A 236 6.19 17.14 -13.95
N THR A 237 6.12 17.73 -15.12
CA THR A 237 6.83 18.98 -15.44
C THR A 237 5.84 20.11 -15.66
N GLU A 238 6.06 21.22 -14.95
CA GLU A 238 5.38 22.48 -15.20
C GLU A 238 5.89 23.04 -16.54
N SER A 239 4.97 23.23 -17.49
CA SER A 239 5.31 23.39 -18.92
C SER A 239 5.85 24.77 -19.29
N VAL A 240 5.72 25.78 -18.41
CA VAL A 240 6.17 27.16 -18.68
C VAL A 240 7.60 27.37 -18.17
N SER A 241 7.84 27.06 -16.90
CA SER A 241 9.14 27.17 -16.21
C SER A 241 10.06 25.97 -16.48
N GLY A 242 9.50 24.80 -16.78
CA GLY A 242 10.24 23.55 -16.88
C GLY A 242 10.56 22.89 -15.53
N GLU A 243 9.99 23.37 -14.43
CA GLU A 243 10.18 22.78 -13.10
C GLU A 243 9.62 21.36 -13.05
N VAL A 244 10.44 20.43 -12.54
CA VAL A 244 10.04 19.04 -12.29
C VAL A 244 9.50 18.93 -10.88
N VAL A 245 8.27 18.44 -10.73
CA VAL A 245 7.56 18.31 -9.47
C VAL A 245 7.27 16.84 -9.19
N GLU A 246 7.56 16.39 -7.97
CA GLU A 246 7.18 15.04 -7.52
C GLU A 246 5.65 14.95 -7.35
N ILE A 247 5.06 13.87 -7.84
CA ILE A 247 3.67 13.53 -7.62
C ILE A 247 3.53 12.90 -6.23
N ALA A 248 2.99 13.61 -5.24
CA ALA A 248 2.90 13.10 -3.87
C ALA A 248 2.00 11.85 -3.74
N GLY A 249 2.11 11.16 -2.61
CA GLY A 249 1.29 10.00 -2.25
C GLY A 249 1.89 8.65 -2.64
N HIS A 250 1.12 7.57 -2.50
CA HIS A 250 1.65 6.20 -2.58
C HIS A 250 1.64 5.60 -3.99
N LYS A 251 1.01 6.26 -4.96
CA LYS A 251 0.92 5.78 -6.35
C LYS A 251 0.60 6.94 -7.31
N SER A 252 1.30 6.98 -8.44
CA SER A 252 0.96 7.86 -9.56
C SER A 252 0.12 7.09 -10.57
N LEU A 253 -1.05 7.63 -10.94
CA LEU A 253 -2.00 6.95 -11.82
C LEU A 253 -2.18 7.74 -13.12
N TRP A 254 -1.39 7.39 -14.12
CA TRP A 254 -1.54 7.91 -15.48
C TRP A 254 -2.75 7.27 -16.18
N LYS A 255 -3.50 8.08 -16.92
CA LYS A 255 -4.70 7.69 -17.67
C LYS A 255 -4.68 8.32 -19.05
N LYS A 256 -5.46 7.76 -19.97
CA LYS A 256 -5.77 8.43 -21.22
C LYS A 256 -6.59 9.69 -20.93
N GLY A 257 -6.09 10.85 -21.37
CA GLY A 257 -6.72 12.15 -21.17
C GLY A 257 -7.58 12.59 -22.36
N ILE A 258 -8.13 13.80 -22.29
CA ILE A 258 -8.76 14.49 -23.42
C ILE A 258 -7.73 14.87 -24.49
N SER A 259 -6.54 15.30 -24.07
CA SER A 259 -5.37 15.60 -24.89
C SER A 259 -4.19 14.87 -24.26
N GLY A 260 -3.51 13.98 -25.00
CA GLY A 260 -2.43 13.18 -24.43
C GLY A 260 -2.87 12.30 -23.25
N THR A 261 -2.13 12.34 -22.15
CA THR A 261 -2.51 11.63 -20.92
C THR A 261 -3.11 12.57 -19.87
N ALA A 262 -3.54 12.01 -18.76
CA ALA A 262 -3.99 12.74 -17.58
C ALA A 262 -3.47 12.04 -16.32
N LEU A 263 -3.31 12.80 -15.25
CA LEU A 263 -3.00 12.29 -13.93
C LEU A 263 -4.29 12.12 -13.11
N GLN A 264 -4.52 10.90 -12.60
CA GLN A 264 -5.60 10.63 -11.67
C GLN A 264 -5.13 10.88 -10.23
N PHE A 265 -5.86 11.75 -9.54
CA PHE A 265 -5.69 12.02 -8.12
C PHE A 265 -6.54 11.06 -7.30
N ASP A 266 -6.01 10.55 -6.18
CA ASP A 266 -6.70 9.59 -5.32
C ASP A 266 -7.71 10.23 -4.36
N GLY A 267 -7.72 11.56 -4.26
CA GLY A 267 -8.58 12.33 -3.34
C GLY A 267 -8.10 12.33 -1.89
N TYR A 268 -6.91 11.81 -1.61
CA TYR A 268 -6.37 11.69 -0.25
C TYR A 268 -4.91 12.14 -0.14
N ASN A 269 -4.02 11.63 -1.00
CA ASN A 269 -2.57 11.81 -0.88
C ASN A 269 -1.92 12.40 -2.14
N THR A 270 -2.56 12.24 -3.31
CA THR A 270 -2.00 12.77 -4.56
C THR A 270 -2.11 14.28 -4.56
N VAL A 271 -0.97 14.96 -4.62
CA VAL A 271 -0.87 16.42 -4.71
C VAL A 271 0.31 16.77 -5.61
N ILE A 272 0.14 17.81 -6.42
CA ILE A 272 1.24 18.52 -7.10
C ILE A 272 1.36 19.86 -6.40
N GLN A 273 2.54 20.15 -5.87
CA GLN A 273 2.77 21.37 -5.09
C GLN A 273 3.96 22.12 -5.66
N LEU A 274 3.74 23.40 -5.94
CA LEU A 274 4.78 24.35 -6.27
C LEU A 274 5.10 25.19 -5.03
N THR A 275 6.33 25.68 -4.95
CA THR A 275 6.72 26.64 -3.90
C THR A 275 6.11 28.01 -4.17
N THR A 276 6.03 28.85 -3.14
CA THR A 276 5.55 30.24 -3.28
C THR A 276 6.34 31.04 -4.31
N GLU A 277 7.64 30.78 -4.44
CA GLU A 277 8.53 31.46 -5.41
C GLU A 277 8.16 31.13 -6.86
N ASN A 278 7.56 29.95 -7.10
CA ASN A 278 7.19 29.45 -8.42
C ASN A 278 5.69 29.64 -8.71
N ALA A 279 4.91 30.16 -7.75
CA ALA A 279 3.51 30.49 -7.94
C ALA A 279 3.35 31.88 -8.59
N PRO A 280 2.58 32.01 -9.69
CA PRO A 280 2.35 33.30 -10.34
C PRO A 280 1.64 34.29 -9.40
N ALA A 281 2.09 35.55 -9.41
CA ALA A 281 1.39 36.64 -8.72
C ALA A 281 0.15 37.09 -9.51
N ILE A 282 -0.92 37.45 -8.80
CA ILE A 282 -2.14 38.01 -9.39
C ILE A 282 -1.97 39.52 -9.54
N THR A 283 -2.08 40.06 -10.76
CA THR A 283 -1.84 41.50 -11.05
C THR A 283 -3.06 42.27 -11.51
N ASP A 284 -3.81 41.75 -12.49
CA ASP A 284 -4.97 42.43 -13.10
C ASP A 284 -6.26 41.59 -13.04
N GLY A 285 -6.10 40.28 -12.92
CA GLY A 285 -7.15 39.29 -12.81
C GLY A 285 -6.54 37.89 -12.84
N ILE A 286 -7.38 36.87 -12.75
CA ILE A 286 -6.96 35.48 -12.83
C ILE A 286 -7.97 34.66 -13.61
N THR A 287 -7.48 33.68 -14.35
CA THR A 287 -8.27 32.59 -14.90
C THR A 287 -7.63 31.29 -14.46
N LEU A 288 -8.41 30.44 -13.79
CA LEU A 288 -8.03 29.09 -13.43
C LEU A 288 -8.83 28.16 -14.32
N GLU A 289 -8.18 27.22 -14.99
CA GLU A 289 -8.87 26.25 -15.82
C GLU A 289 -8.25 24.86 -15.77
N ALA A 290 -9.08 23.84 -15.95
CA ALA A 290 -8.65 22.46 -16.01
C ALA A 290 -9.67 21.59 -16.76
N TRP A 291 -9.15 20.61 -17.50
CA TRP A 291 -9.95 19.45 -17.89
C TRP A 291 -9.99 18.46 -16.73
N ILE A 292 -11.19 18.11 -16.28
CA ILE A 292 -11.39 17.21 -15.15
C ILE A 292 -12.43 16.14 -15.45
N THR A 293 -12.31 15.00 -14.77
CA THR A 293 -13.38 14.02 -14.66
C THR A 293 -13.42 13.47 -13.24
N ILE A 294 -14.62 13.36 -12.68
CA ILE A 294 -14.81 13.01 -11.27
C ILE A 294 -15.20 11.54 -11.15
N GLY A 295 -14.42 10.74 -10.42
CA GLY A 295 -14.76 9.35 -10.14
C GLY A 295 -15.77 9.18 -8.99
N ALA A 296 -15.72 10.07 -8.01
CA ALA A 296 -16.60 10.10 -6.84
C ALA A 296 -16.76 11.55 -6.36
N TYR A 297 -17.95 11.92 -5.87
CA TYR A 297 -18.16 13.25 -5.30
C TYR A 297 -17.36 13.40 -4.00
N PRO A 298 -16.77 14.58 -3.76
CA PRO A 298 -16.01 14.81 -2.55
C PRO A 298 -16.95 14.92 -1.33
N TRP A 299 -16.38 14.88 -0.13
CA TRP A 299 -17.16 15.03 1.11
C TRP A 299 -17.48 16.50 1.43
N ASN A 300 -16.61 17.40 1.00
CA ASN A 300 -16.68 18.85 1.13
C ASN A 300 -16.10 19.50 -0.13
N TRP A 301 -15.98 20.83 -0.16
CA TRP A 301 -15.22 21.53 -1.18
C TRP A 301 -13.84 20.91 -1.36
N THR A 302 -13.52 20.50 -2.59
CA THR A 302 -12.23 19.90 -2.95
C THR A 302 -11.59 20.69 -4.07
N PRO A 303 -10.32 21.10 -3.93
CA PRO A 303 -9.64 21.88 -4.94
C PRO A 303 -9.27 21.04 -6.15
N VAL A 304 -9.48 21.60 -7.33
CA VAL A 304 -8.75 21.23 -8.55
C VAL A 304 -7.43 22.00 -8.59
N VAL A 305 -7.47 23.29 -8.24
CA VAL A 305 -6.30 24.16 -8.03
C VAL A 305 -6.59 25.06 -6.84
N GLN A 306 -5.59 25.26 -5.98
CA GLN A 306 -5.68 26.17 -4.84
C GLN A 306 -4.31 26.79 -4.56
N GLN A 307 -4.32 28.04 -4.10
CA GLN A 307 -3.20 28.70 -3.45
C GLN A 307 -3.64 29.07 -2.04
N GLY A 308 -2.87 28.63 -1.03
CA GLY A 308 -3.05 29.00 0.38
C GLY A 308 -4.33 28.48 1.04
N ASP A 309 -4.33 28.37 2.36
CA ASP A 309 -5.55 28.07 3.14
C ASP A 309 -6.25 29.37 3.60
N ASP A 310 -5.46 30.40 3.92
CA ASP A 310 -5.94 31.67 4.48
C ASP A 310 -5.82 32.86 3.51
N GLU A 311 -5.32 32.64 2.29
CA GLU A 311 -5.11 33.67 1.26
C GLU A 311 -5.11 33.03 -0.14
N GLY A 312 -5.32 33.81 -1.20
CA GLY A 312 -5.14 33.36 -2.58
C GLY A 312 -6.44 33.06 -3.31
N TYR A 313 -6.52 31.87 -3.90
CA TYR A 313 -7.58 31.49 -4.82
C TYR A 313 -7.87 29.99 -4.78
N PHE A 314 -9.06 29.62 -5.22
CA PHE A 314 -9.53 28.25 -5.27
C PHE A 314 -10.39 28.06 -6.52
N LEU A 315 -10.15 26.98 -7.26
CA LEU A 315 -11.09 26.43 -8.22
C LEU A 315 -11.35 24.98 -7.82
N GLY A 316 -12.61 24.62 -7.64
CA GLY A 316 -12.93 23.29 -7.15
C GLY A 316 -14.39 22.91 -7.28
N ILE A 317 -14.77 21.87 -6.56
CA ILE A 317 -16.08 21.22 -6.68
C ILE A 317 -16.59 20.92 -5.28
N ASP A 318 -17.87 21.17 -5.04
CA ASP A 318 -18.53 20.88 -3.77
C ASP A 318 -18.92 19.39 -3.63
N ALA A 319 -19.50 19.04 -2.48
CA ALA A 319 -19.92 17.68 -2.17
C ALA A 319 -21.08 17.15 -3.04
N HIS A 320 -21.74 18.03 -3.79
CA HIS A 320 -22.87 17.72 -4.65
C HIS A 320 -22.51 17.71 -6.14
N GLY A 321 -21.25 18.02 -6.50
CA GLY A 321 -20.79 18.04 -7.89
C GLY A 321 -20.97 19.38 -8.58
N HIS A 322 -21.17 20.46 -7.82
CA HIS A 322 -21.25 21.82 -8.33
C HIS A 322 -19.87 22.49 -8.30
N PRO A 323 -19.39 23.05 -9.43
CA PRO A 323 -18.11 23.73 -9.44
C PRO A 323 -18.21 25.14 -8.84
N GLY A 324 -17.11 25.61 -8.25
CA GLY A 324 -17.00 26.94 -7.65
C GLY A 324 -15.61 27.54 -7.80
N ILE A 325 -15.57 28.86 -7.79
CA ILE A 325 -14.34 29.65 -7.69
C ILE A 325 -14.42 30.55 -6.47
N ASN A 326 -13.36 30.54 -5.66
CA ASN A 326 -13.20 31.45 -4.53
C ASN A 326 -11.94 32.29 -4.75
N ILE A 327 -12.01 33.56 -4.40
CA ILE A 327 -10.87 34.48 -4.46
C ILE A 327 -10.84 35.37 -3.23
N MET A 328 -9.64 35.57 -2.68
CA MET A 328 -9.44 36.51 -1.60
C MET A 328 -9.39 37.95 -2.15
N VAL A 329 -10.29 38.82 -1.67
CA VAL A 329 -10.31 40.25 -2.01
C VAL A 329 -10.17 41.06 -0.72
N GLY A 330 -8.98 41.63 -0.51
CA GLY A 330 -8.61 42.16 0.80
C GLY A 330 -8.47 41.01 1.80
N ASP A 331 -9.22 41.05 2.89
CA ASP A 331 -9.23 40.00 3.92
C ASP A 331 -10.55 39.18 3.91
N VAL A 332 -11.26 39.16 2.77
CA VAL A 332 -12.55 38.48 2.60
C VAL A 332 -12.50 37.51 1.43
N TRP A 333 -12.93 36.27 1.68
CA TRP A 333 -13.18 35.29 0.63
C TRP A 333 -14.50 35.59 -0.08
N GLU A 334 -14.42 35.88 -1.37
CA GLU A 334 -15.58 35.94 -2.26
C GLU A 334 -15.74 34.60 -2.97
N GLU A 335 -16.95 34.05 -2.96
CA GLU A 335 -17.29 32.74 -3.54
C GLU A 335 -18.33 32.90 -4.66
N LEU A 336 -18.08 32.24 -5.78
CA LEU A 336 -19.07 32.03 -6.84
C LEU A 336 -19.20 30.54 -7.13
N ALA A 337 -20.32 29.95 -6.71
CA ALA A 337 -20.71 28.59 -7.05
C ALA A 337 -21.65 28.57 -8.26
N SER A 338 -21.44 27.60 -9.15
CA SER A 338 -22.30 27.35 -10.31
C SER A 338 -23.42 26.36 -9.97
N GLU A 339 -24.62 26.58 -10.50
CA GLU A 339 -25.72 25.59 -10.44
C GLU A 339 -25.49 24.41 -11.42
N ALA A 340 -24.46 24.48 -12.27
CA ALA A 340 -24.11 23.38 -13.16
C ALA A 340 -23.73 22.14 -12.35
N PHE A 341 -24.15 20.96 -12.83
CA PHE A 341 -23.86 19.69 -12.18
C PHE A 341 -22.90 18.85 -13.02
N LEU A 342 -21.80 18.41 -12.40
CA LEU A 342 -20.79 17.58 -13.04
C LEU A 342 -21.10 16.10 -12.84
N GLU A 343 -21.46 15.41 -13.92
CA GLU A 343 -21.68 13.97 -13.89
C GLU A 343 -20.36 13.21 -13.69
N ARG A 344 -20.40 12.13 -12.90
CA ARG A 344 -19.22 11.27 -12.70
C ARG A 344 -18.80 10.60 -14.00
N ASN A 345 -17.49 10.41 -14.16
CA ASN A 345 -16.85 9.79 -15.32
C ASN A 345 -17.11 10.50 -16.66
N THR A 346 -17.57 11.75 -16.62
CA THR A 346 -17.68 12.64 -17.78
C THR A 346 -16.57 13.68 -17.71
N TRP A 347 -15.98 14.02 -18.86
CA TRP A 347 -14.97 15.08 -18.94
C TRP A 347 -15.64 16.44 -19.05
N TYR A 348 -15.18 17.38 -18.23
CA TYR A 348 -15.59 18.78 -18.27
C TYR A 348 -14.37 19.67 -18.38
N HIS A 349 -14.51 20.77 -19.10
CA HIS A 349 -13.58 21.89 -19.03
C HIS A 349 -14.14 22.89 -18.03
N LEU A 350 -13.49 22.99 -16.89
CA LEU A 350 -13.85 23.95 -15.86
C LEU A 350 -12.97 25.18 -15.99
N ALA A 351 -13.55 26.38 -15.96
CA ALA A 351 -12.82 27.63 -15.99
C ALA A 351 -13.49 28.66 -15.08
N GLY A 352 -12.77 29.16 -14.09
CA GLY A 352 -13.21 30.26 -13.24
C GLY A 352 -12.36 31.50 -13.50
N THR A 353 -13.00 32.67 -13.59
CA THR A 353 -12.32 33.94 -13.88
C THR A 353 -12.66 35.00 -12.84
N TYR A 354 -11.69 35.85 -12.51
CA TYR A 354 -11.90 37.07 -11.72
C TYR A 354 -11.16 38.24 -12.35
N ASP A 355 -11.86 39.36 -12.54
CA ASP A 355 -11.31 40.62 -13.05
C ASP A 355 -11.24 41.63 -11.90
N MET A 356 -10.04 42.08 -11.52
CA MET A 356 -9.86 42.98 -10.38
C MET A 356 -10.32 44.42 -10.66
N GLY A 357 -10.31 44.85 -11.91
CA GLY A 357 -10.74 46.20 -12.28
C GLY A 357 -12.25 46.41 -12.14
N THR A 358 -13.02 45.36 -12.38
CA THR A 358 -14.49 45.39 -12.35
C THR A 358 -15.10 44.62 -11.18
N GLY A 359 -14.32 43.78 -10.50
CA GLY A 359 -14.78 42.87 -9.45
C GLY A 359 -15.64 41.71 -9.96
N LYS A 360 -15.65 41.45 -11.27
CA LYS A 360 -16.51 40.41 -11.86
C LYS A 360 -15.89 39.03 -11.70
N MET A 361 -16.71 38.09 -11.22
CA MET A 361 -16.41 36.65 -11.21
C MET A 361 -17.29 35.93 -12.24
N ALA A 362 -16.75 34.88 -12.85
CA ALA A 362 -17.51 33.97 -13.72
C ALA A 362 -16.98 32.53 -13.57
N ILE A 363 -17.84 31.55 -13.80
CA ILE A 363 -17.53 30.11 -13.78
C ILE A 363 -18.44 29.31 -14.70
#